data_AF-A0A6G3XUM9-F1
#
_entry.id   AF-A0A6G3XUM9-F1
#
_cell.length_a   1.000
_cell.length_b   1.000
_cell.length_c   1.000
_cell.angle_alpha   90.00
_cell.angle_beta   90.00
_cell.angle_gamma   90.00
#
_symmetry.space_group_name_H-M   'P 1'
#
loop_
_entity.id
_entity.type
_entity.pdbx_description
1 polymer ?
#
loop_
_entity_poly.entity_id
_entity_poly.type
_entity_poly.pdbx_seq_one_letter_code
_entity_poly.pdbx_strand_id
1 'polypeptide(L)' 'GFGNTRSSQFDFLRRLDELAVPAKRTVDNAGYFHAGEDPRKIPDSELYDRLVAEFPLWLAAAREQGIVR' A
#
# COMPACT_ATOMS: atom_id res chain seq x y z
N GLY A 1 6.90 -3.66 -3.38
CA GLY A 1 8.32 -3.74 -3.78
C GLY A 1 8.71 -5.19 -4.03
N PHE A 2 9.85 -5.46 -4.66
CA PHE A 2 10.36 -6.82 -4.90
C PHE A 2 11.89 -6.85 -4.91
N GLY A 3 12.49 -8.02 -4.73
CA GLY A 3 13.93 -8.18 -4.50
C GLY A 3 14.28 -8.29 -3.02
N ASN A 4 15.54 -8.03 -2.65
CA ASN A 4 16.02 -8.25 -1.28
C ASN A 4 15.30 -7.35 -0.25
N THR A 5 14.62 -7.96 0.73
CA THR A 5 13.87 -7.27 1.79
C THR A 5 14.72 -6.42 2.73
N ARG A 6 16.03 -6.68 2.81
CA ARG A 6 16.99 -5.93 3.62
C ARG A 6 17.67 -4.78 2.87
N SER A 7 17.35 -4.60 1.58
CA SER A 7 17.84 -3.46 0.82
C SER A 7 17.05 -2.20 1.18
N SER A 8 17.74 -1.07 1.29
CA SER A 8 17.13 0.23 1.62
C SER A 8 16.32 0.84 0.46
N GLN A 9 16.30 0.19 -0.70
CA GLN A 9 15.71 0.71 -1.93
C GLN A 9 14.20 0.98 -1.82
N PHE A 10 13.51 0.40 -0.82
CA PHE A 10 12.08 0.61 -0.57
C PHE A 10 11.78 1.31 0.76
N ASP A 11 12.78 1.83 1.47
CA ASP A 11 12.60 2.53 2.74
C ASP A 11 11.65 3.71 2.60
N PHE A 12 11.72 4.43 1.47
CA PHE A 12 10.79 5.51 1.16
C PHE A 12 9.34 5.01 1.06
N LEU A 13 9.09 3.90 0.36
CA LEU A 13 7.74 3.36 0.20
C LEU A 13 7.17 2.83 1.52
N ARG A 14 8.00 2.18 2.35
CA ARG A 14 7.60 1.75 3.71
C ARG A 14 7.24 2.94 4.60
N ARG A 15 8.02 4.02 4.54
CA ARG A 15 7.71 5.23 5.31
C ARG A 15 6.46 5.95 4.82
N LEU A 16 6.18 5.89 3.52
CA LEU A 16 4.97 6.47 2.94
C LEU A 16 3.71 5.71 3.41
N ASP A 17 3.80 4.38 3.46
CA ASP A 17 2.79 3.46 3.99
C ASP A 17 2.48 3.74 5.49
N GLU A 18 3.52 3.95 6.30
CA GLU A 18 3.38 4.21 7.74
C GLU A 18 3.05 5.68 8.10
N LEU A 19 2.72 6.53 7.12
CA LEU A 19 2.56 7.97 7.35
C LEU A 19 1.34 8.27 8.23
N ALA A 20 1.56 8.97 9.34
CA ALA A 20 0.54 9.18 10.37
C ALA A 20 -0.74 9.90 9.88
N VAL A 21 -1.90 9.37 10.29
CA VAL A 21 -3.24 9.92 10.01
C VAL A 21 -3.89 10.35 11.33
N PRO A 22 -4.52 11.55 11.43
CA PRO A 22 -4.68 12.57 10.39
C PRO A 22 -3.52 13.59 10.32
N ALA A 23 -2.50 13.46 11.18
CA ALA A 23 -1.51 14.52 11.41
C ALA A 23 -0.63 14.86 10.20
N LYS A 24 -0.43 13.90 9.28
CA LYS A 24 0.41 14.08 8.07
C LYS A 24 -0.36 13.89 6.76
N ARG A 25 -1.48 13.17 6.78
CA ARG A 25 -2.41 12.99 5.65
C ARG A 25 -3.83 12.76 6.18
N THR A 26 -4.85 13.09 5.40
CA THR A 26 -6.25 13.04 5.83
C THR A 26 -6.79 11.61 5.95
N VAL A 27 -6.40 10.72 5.03
CA VAL A 27 -6.75 9.30 5.02
C VAL A 27 -5.52 8.49 4.70
N ASP A 28 -5.47 7.25 5.19
CA ASP A 28 -4.47 6.30 4.75
C ASP A 28 -4.80 5.93 3.30
N ASN A 29 -3.94 6.32 2.37
CA ASN A 29 -4.18 6.23 0.93
C ASN A 29 -2.98 5.63 0.17
N ALA A 30 -2.07 5.01 0.91
CA ALA A 30 -0.87 4.43 0.35
C ALA A 30 -0.58 3.13 1.10
N GLY A 31 -0.38 2.06 0.33
CA GLY A 31 -0.14 0.72 0.81
C GLY A 31 1.19 0.21 0.27
N TYR A 32 2.02 -0.41 1.11
CA TYR A 32 3.23 -1.11 0.68
C TYR A 32 3.18 -2.59 1.06
N PHE A 33 3.29 -3.45 0.05
CA PHE A 33 3.56 -4.87 0.26
C PHE A 33 4.85 -5.30 -0.45
N HIS A 34 5.51 -6.33 0.08
CA HIS A 34 6.67 -6.95 -0.54
C HIS A 34 6.23 -8.20 -1.32
N ALA A 35 6.51 -8.23 -2.62
CA ALA A 35 6.11 -9.28 -3.56
C ALA A 35 7.18 -10.39 -3.70
N GLY A 36 8.06 -10.55 -2.71
CA GLY A 36 9.16 -11.50 -2.77
C GLY A 36 10.32 -11.05 -3.66
N GLU A 37 11.27 -11.95 -3.92
CA GLU A 37 12.44 -11.66 -4.74
C GLU A 37 12.11 -11.58 -6.24
N ASP A 38 11.22 -12.45 -6.70
CA ASP A 38 10.76 -12.50 -8.09
C ASP A 38 9.23 -12.47 -8.12
N PRO A 39 8.61 -11.31 -8.40
CA PRO A 39 7.17 -11.16 -8.36
C PRO A 39 6.46 -11.97 -9.46
N ARG A 40 7.19 -12.38 -10.52
CA ARG A 40 6.64 -13.20 -11.62
C ARG A 40 6.27 -14.62 -11.20
N LYS A 41 6.70 -15.04 -10.02
CA LYS A 41 6.36 -16.34 -9.43
C LYS A 41 5.03 -16.30 -8.66
N ILE A 42 4.51 -15.11 -8.36
CA ILE A 42 3.20 -14.95 -7.74
C ILE A 42 2.15 -15.04 -8.85
N PRO A 43 1.11 -15.86 -8.70
CA PRO A 43 -0.01 -15.85 -9.64
C PRO A 43 -0.64 -14.46 -9.75
N ASP A 44 -0.98 -14.02 -10.95
CA ASP A 44 -1.51 -12.67 -11.19
C ASP A 44 -2.69 -12.34 -10.26
N SER A 45 -3.62 -13.27 -10.04
CA SER A 45 -4.76 -13.05 -9.14
C SER A 45 -4.32 -12.73 -7.71
N GLU A 46 -3.36 -13.47 -7.18
CA GLU A 46 -2.83 -13.24 -5.83
C GLU A 46 -2.05 -11.93 -5.75
N LEU A 47 -1.31 -11.59 -6.82
CA LEU A 47 -0.60 -10.33 -6.91
C LEU A 47 -1.58 -9.14 -6.91
N TYR A 48 -2.65 -9.22 -7.68
CA TYR A 48 -3.68 -8.18 -7.75
C TYR A 48 -4.44 -8.06 -6.43
N ASP A 49 -4.84 -9.17 -5.82
CA ASP A 49 -5.52 -9.17 -4.51
C ASP A 49 -4.68 -8.44 -3.45
N ARG A 50 -3.37 -8.69 -3.42
CA ARG A 50 -2.44 -8.00 -2.50
C ARG A 50 -2.23 -6.53 -2.85
N LEU A 51 -2.19 -6.19 -4.14
CA LEU A 51 -2.01 -4.80 -4.58
C LEU A 51 -3.21 -3.92 -4.20
N VAL A 52 -4.42 -4.47 -4.18
CA VAL A 52 -5.65 -3.72 -3.88
C VAL A 52 -6.23 -4.01 -2.49
N ALA A 53 -5.52 -4.74 -1.64
CA ALA A 53 -6.04 -5.23 -0.35
C ALA A 53 -6.60 -4.13 0.55
N GLU A 54 -5.96 -2.96 0.58
CA GLU A 54 -6.34 -1.85 1.47
C GLU A 54 -7.23 -0.81 0.79
N PHE A 55 -7.35 -0.86 -0.53
CA PHE A 55 -8.11 0.13 -1.31
C PHE A 55 -9.57 0.28 -0.84
N PRO A 56 -10.32 -0.79 -0.51
CA PRO A 56 -11.68 -0.63 0.02
C PRO A 56 -11.74 0.16 1.32
N LEU A 57 -10.73 0.03 2.20
CA LEU A 57 -10.66 0.77 3.46
C LEU A 57 -10.37 2.25 3.20
N TRP A 58 -9.45 2.55 2.29
CA TRP A 58 -9.15 3.91 1.89
C TRP A 58 -10.38 4.60 1.30
N LEU A 59 -11.15 3.89 0.46
CA LEU A 59 -12.35 4.41 -0.17
C LEU A 59 -13.45 4.70 0.85
N ALA A 60 -13.65 3.81 1.83
CA ALA A 60 -14.59 4.02 2.92
C ALA A 60 -14.21 5.26 3.76
N ALA A 61 -12.95 5.37 4.19
CA ALA A 61 -12.46 6.52 4.93
C ALA A 61 -12.59 7.83 4.13
N ALA A 62 -12.29 7.80 2.83
CA ALA A 62 -12.42 8.97 1.96
C ALA A 62 -13.88 9.42 1.80
N ARG A 63 -14.85 8.49 1.76
CA ARG A 63 -16.28 8.80 1.74
C ARG A 63 -16.76 9.43 3.05
N GLU A 64 -16.34 8.89 4.19
CA GLU A 64 -16.67 9.46 5.51
C GLU A 64 -16.15 10.89 5.68
N GLN A 65 -15.00 11.20 5.07
CA GLN A 65 -14.42 12.54 5.04
C GLN A 65 -14.97 13.42 3.89
N GLY A 66 -15.88 12.91 3.06
CA GLY A 66 -16.48 13.65 1.95
C GLY A 66 -15.53 13.98 0.80
N ILE A 67 -14.38 13.30 0.69
CA ILE A 67 -13.36 13.49 -0.35
C ILE A 67 -13.86 12.96 -1.71
N VAL A 68 -14.56 11.83 -1.69
CA VAL A 68 -15.18 11.19 -2.87
C VAL A 68 -16.66 10.90 -2.60
N ARG A 69 -17.47 10.91 -3.66
CA ARG A 69 -18.93 10.75 -3.62
C ARG A 69 -19.36 9.47 -4.33
#